data_AF-A0A1X2IET7-F1
#
_entry.id   AF-A0A1X2IET7-F1
#
_cell.length_a   1.000
_cell.length_b   1.000
_cell.length_c   1.000
_cell.angle_alpha   90.00
_cell.angle_beta   90.00
_cell.angle_gamma   90.00
#
_symmetry.space_group_name_H-M   'P 1'
#
loop_
_entity.id
_entity.type
_entity.pdbx_description
1 polymer ?
#
loop_
_entity_poly.entity_id
_entity_poly.type
_entity_poly.pdbx_seq_one_letter_code
_entity_poly.pdbx_strand_id
1 'polypeptide(L)'
;MFCKCFCGSNSTIFELPIIEKPCGNCTKQFCLDNVENGICDGIADETCPSNDFKTACFARDSFKDEFIVRIFLISVLGLIVYAIIMPFYNNFKKV
;
A
#
# COMPACT_ATOMS: atom_id res chain seq x y z
N MET A 1 -10.08 -2.49 0.44
CA MET A 1 -8.85 -2.98 1.11
C MET A 1 -8.37 -4.22 0.38
N PHE A 2 -7.09 -4.56 0.48
CA PHE A 2 -6.51 -5.68 -0.25
C PHE A 2 -5.96 -6.74 0.70
N CYS A 3 -6.14 -8.02 0.33
CA CYS A 3 -5.53 -9.15 1.01
C CYS A 3 -4.39 -9.68 0.14
N LYS A 4 -3.18 -9.71 0.69
CA LYS A 4 -2.02 -10.35 0.06
C LYS A 4 -1.83 -11.73 0.68
N CYS A 5 -1.89 -12.75 -0.16
CA CYS A 5 -1.65 -14.14 0.21
C CYS A 5 -0.22 -14.51 -0.21
N PHE A 6 0.57 -15.04 0.71
CA PHE A 6 1.95 -15.50 0.46
C PHE A 6 2.00 -17.03 0.53
N CYS A 7 2.61 -17.65 -0.48
CA CYS A 7 2.96 -19.07 -0.48
C CYS A 7 4.44 -19.19 -0.87
N GLY A 8 5.30 -19.42 0.12
CA GLY A 8 6.75 -19.46 -0.08
C GLY A 8 7.27 -18.16 -0.70
N SER A 9 7.81 -18.25 -1.92
CA SER A 9 8.32 -17.09 -2.69
C SER A 9 7.28 -16.39 -3.57
N ASN A 10 6.07 -16.96 -3.72
CA ASN A 10 5.01 -16.40 -4.54
C ASN A 10 3.99 -15.61 -3.71
N SER A 11 3.40 -14.57 -4.31
CA SER A 11 2.33 -13.82 -3.68
C SER A 11 1.26 -13.36 -4.64
N THR A 12 0.00 -13.54 -4.26
CA THR A 12 -1.19 -13.07 -4.99
C THR A 12 -1.95 -12.05 -4.16
N ILE A 13 -2.70 -11.17 -4.83
CA ILE A 13 -3.40 -10.04 -4.19
C ILE A 13 -4.86 -10.09 -4.61
N PHE A 14 -5.76 -9.99 -3.63
CA PHE A 14 -7.21 -9.98 -3.83
C PHE A 14 -7.86 -8.71 -3.27
N GLU A 15 -8.90 -8.27 -3.95
CA GLU A 15 -9.77 -7.20 -3.49
C GLU A 15 -10.78 -7.75 -2.47
N LEU A 16 -10.85 -7.12 -1.30
CA LEU A 16 -11.79 -7.50 -0.26
C LEU A 16 -13.10 -6.72 -0.40
N PRO A 17 -14.25 -7.37 -0.15
CA PRO A 17 -15.54 -6.69 -0.14
C PRO A 17 -15.59 -5.55 0.87
N ILE A 18 -16.44 -4.56 0.61
CA ILE A 18 -16.57 -3.32 1.40
C ILE A 18 -17.43 -3.58 2.64
N ILE A 19 -16.94 -4.41 3.56
CA ILE A 19 -17.58 -4.74 4.84
C ILE A 19 -16.92 -3.90 5.95
N GLU A 20 -17.59 -3.71 7.10
CA GLU A 20 -17.10 -2.90 8.23
C GLU A 20 -15.68 -3.26 8.72
N LYS A 21 -15.23 -4.51 8.51
CA LYS A 21 -13.86 -4.98 8.83
C LYS A 21 -13.32 -5.88 7.73
N PRO A 22 -12.86 -5.32 6.60
CA PRO A 22 -12.50 -6.13 5.43
C PRO A 22 -11.24 -6.97 5.72
N CYS A 23 -10.29 -6.49 6.53
CA CYS A 23 -9.12 -7.28 6.95
C CYS A 23 -9.47 -8.51 7.81
N GLY A 24 -10.62 -8.52 8.48
CA GLY A 24 -11.08 -9.70 9.24
C GLY A 24 -11.39 -10.88 8.33
N ASN A 25 -11.69 -10.61 7.06
CA ASN A 25 -11.95 -11.62 6.03
C ASN A 25 -10.66 -12.12 5.35
N CYS A 26 -9.52 -11.46 5.58
CA CYS A 26 -8.22 -11.88 5.03
C CYS A 26 -7.62 -13.03 5.85
N THR A 27 -8.18 -14.23 5.66
CA THR A 27 -7.78 -15.45 6.35
C THR A 27 -7.10 -16.43 5.39
N LYS A 28 -6.48 -17.48 5.95
CA LYS A 28 -5.93 -18.59 5.16
C LYS A 28 -7.00 -19.26 4.30
N GLN A 29 -8.20 -19.46 4.85
CA GLN A 29 -9.32 -20.06 4.12
C GLN A 29 -9.74 -19.18 2.94
N PHE A 30 -9.89 -17.87 3.16
CA PHE A 30 -10.22 -16.94 2.06
C PHE A 30 -9.21 -17.00 0.90
N CYS A 31 -7.92 -17.07 1.21
CA CYS A 31 -6.89 -17.20 0.18
C CYS A 31 -6.95 -18.55 -0.55
N LEU A 32 -7.28 -19.64 0.13
CA LEU A 32 -7.41 -20.96 -0.51
C LEU A 32 -8.63 -21.01 -1.42
N ASP A 33 -9.75 -20.40 -1.00
CA ASP A 33 -11.00 -20.40 -1.75
C ASP A 33 -10.96 -19.52 -3.01
N ASN A 34 -10.14 -18.45 -3.01
CA ASN A 34 -10.08 -17.46 -4.11
C ASN A 34 -8.88 -17.66 -5.06
N VAL A 35 -7.89 -18.48 -4.71
CA VAL A 35 -6.79 -18.83 -5.62
C VAL A 35 -7.28 -19.97 -6.52
N GLU A 36 -8.04 -19.62 -7.55
CA GLU A 36 -8.66 -20.57 -8.51
C GLU A 36 -7.60 -21.32 -9.37
N ASN A 37 -6.36 -20.85 -9.39
CA ASN A 37 -5.33 -21.32 -10.32
C ASN A 37 -4.07 -21.79 -9.57
N GLY A 38 -4.05 -23.02 -9.04
CA GLY A 38 -2.86 -23.89 -8.97
C GLY A 38 -1.58 -23.42 -8.27
N ILE A 39 -1.46 -22.19 -7.79
CA ILE A 39 -0.23 -21.66 -7.17
C ILE A 39 -0.06 -22.25 -5.76
N CYS A 40 -1.16 -22.69 -5.15
CA CYS A 40 -1.17 -23.44 -3.89
C CYS A 40 -1.66 -24.88 -4.04
N ASP A 41 -2.26 -25.23 -5.19
CA ASP A 41 -2.94 -26.52 -5.42
C ASP A 41 -1.96 -27.51 -6.08
N GLY A 42 -1.15 -28.17 -5.25
CA GLY A 42 -0.04 -29.05 -5.66
C GLY A 42 1.27 -28.76 -4.92
N ILE A 43 1.31 -27.68 -4.15
CA ILE A 43 2.45 -27.26 -3.30
C ILE A 43 2.12 -27.41 -1.80
N ALA A 44 1.00 -28.09 -1.50
CA ALA A 44 0.56 -28.36 -0.15
C ALA A 44 1.48 -29.33 0.62
N ASP A 45 2.39 -30.05 -0.05
CA ASP A 45 3.25 -31.07 0.59
C ASP A 45 4.77 -30.84 0.47
N GLU A 46 5.31 -30.09 -0.52
CA GLU A 46 6.78 -29.91 -0.66
C GLU A 46 7.30 -28.45 -0.59
N THR A 47 6.56 -27.43 -1.07
CA THR A 47 7.08 -26.04 -1.15
C THR A 47 6.32 -24.98 -0.37
N CYS A 48 5.16 -25.31 0.22
CA CYS A 48 4.48 -24.47 1.20
C CYS A 48 4.06 -25.35 2.39
N PRO A 49 5.00 -25.71 3.29
CA PRO A 49 4.60 -26.27 4.57
C PRO A 49 3.59 -25.31 5.19
N SER A 50 2.56 -25.84 5.85
CA SER A 50 1.51 -25.04 6.49
C SER A 50 2.03 -23.91 7.41
N ASN A 51 3.31 -23.97 7.80
CA ASN A 51 4.07 -22.98 8.55
C ASN A 51 4.50 -21.72 7.76
N ASP A 52 4.67 -21.78 6.45
CA ASP A 52 5.17 -20.66 5.63
C ASP A 52 4.06 -19.86 4.93
N PHE A 53 2.79 -20.25 5.16
CA PHE A 53 1.65 -19.51 4.65
C PHE A 53 1.46 -18.22 5.47
N LYS A 54 1.52 -17.07 4.79
CA LYS A 54 1.30 -15.76 5.45
C LYS A 54 0.20 -14.99 4.74
N THR A 55 -0.64 -14.33 5.51
CA THR A 55 -1.60 -13.35 5.01
C THR A 55 -1.20 -11.97 5.49
N ALA A 56 -1.28 -10.98 4.61
CA ALA A 56 -1.12 -9.59 4.98
C ALA A 56 -2.28 -8.79 4.42
N CYS A 57 -3.02 -8.13 5.30
CA CYS A 57 -3.97 -7.12 4.86
C CYS A 57 -3.24 -5.80 4.66
N PHE A 58 -3.43 -5.15 3.52
CA PHE A 58 -2.89 -3.82 3.27
C PHE A 58 -3.97 -2.90 2.68
N ALA A 59 -4.00 -1.67 3.19
CA ALA A 59 -4.65 -0.58 2.51
C ALA A 59 -3.62 0.02 1.54
N ARG A 60 -3.93 -0.01 0.23
CA ARG A 60 -3.08 0.62 -0.80
C ARG A 60 -2.97 2.13 -0.59
N ASP A 61 -3.98 2.73 0.02
CA ASP A 61 -4.01 4.12 0.48
C ASP A 61 -3.85 4.14 2.01
N SER A 62 -2.61 3.93 2.48
CA SER A 62 -2.32 4.13 3.89
C SER A 62 -2.22 5.63 4.15
N PHE A 63 -2.89 6.12 5.20
CA PHE A 63 -2.79 7.52 5.65
C PHE A 63 -1.34 7.98 5.79
N LYS A 64 -0.42 7.06 6.12
CA LYS A 64 1.02 7.34 6.20
C LYS A 64 1.60 7.76 4.84
N ASP A 65 1.26 7.03 3.78
CA ASP A 65 1.81 7.29 2.44
C ASP A 65 1.19 8.57 1.85
N GLU A 66 -0.12 8.78 2.06
CA GLU A 66 -0.82 10.02 1.70
C GLU A 66 -0.18 11.23 2.41
N PHE A 67 0.07 11.12 3.72
CA PHE A 67 0.65 12.19 4.53
C PHE A 67 2.06 12.57 4.07
N ILE A 68 2.90 11.58 3.75
CA ILE A 68 4.27 11.81 3.23
C ILE A 68 4.19 12.60 1.92
N VAL A 69 3.33 12.19 0.98
CA VAL A 69 3.15 12.88 -0.30
C VAL A 69 2.65 14.31 -0.08
N ARG A 70 1.69 14.49 0.84
CA ARG A 70 1.10 15.81 1.12
C ARG A 70 2.12 16.79 1.68
N ILE A 71 2.95 16.36 2.64
CA ILE A 71 4.03 17.19 3.18
C ILE A 71 5.00 17.59 2.07
N PHE A 72 5.42 16.63 1.26
CA PHE A 72 6.35 16.90 0.16
C PHE A 72 5.81 17.99 -0.78
N LEU A 73 4.53 17.90 -1.18
CA LEU A 73 3.89 18.90 -2.02
C LEU A 73 3.86 20.28 -1.35
N ILE A 74 3.48 20.37 -0.07
CA ILE A 74 3.45 21.64 0.67
C ILE A 74 4.87 22.24 0.77
N SER A 75 5.89 21.43 1.03
CA SER A 75 7.28 21.90 1.10
C SER A 75 7.77 22.45 -0.23
N VAL A 76 7.53 21.75 -1.34
CA VAL A 76 7.93 22.19 -2.68
C VAL A 76 7.18 23.46 -3.06
N LEU A 77 5.86 23.53 -2.82
CA LEU A 77 5.08 24.74 -3.07
C LEU A 77 5.58 25.92 -2.24
N GLY A 78 5.91 25.70 -0.96
CA GLY A 78 6.48 26.73 -0.08
C GLY A 78 7.82 27.26 -0.60
N LEU A 79 8.71 26.37 -1.06
CA LEU A 79 10.00 26.75 -1.65
C LEU A 79 9.82 27.56 -2.94
N ILE A 80 8.89 27.15 -3.80
CA ILE A 80 8.58 27.86 -5.05
C ILE A 80 8.03 29.26 -4.75
N VAL A 81 7.06 29.36 -3.83
CA VAL A 81 6.47 30.64 -3.42
C VAL A 81 7.55 31.55 -2.82
N TYR A 82 8.42 31.03 -1.96
CA TYR A 82 9.53 31.80 -1.41
C TYR A 82 10.49 32.32 -2.49
N ALA A 83 10.84 31.47 -3.45
CA ALA A 83 11.71 31.84 -4.57
C ALA A 83 11.10 32.91 -5.48
N ILE A 84 9.77 32.99 -5.61
CA ILE A 84 9.07 34.03 -6.35
C ILE A 84 8.96 35.32 -5.54
N ILE A 85 8.69 35.24 -4.24
CA ILE A 85 8.51 36.41 -3.36
C ILE A 85 9.85 37.13 -3.10
N MET A 86 10.94 36.39 -2.88
CA MET A 86 12.23 36.99 -2.54
C MET A 86 12.76 38.01 -3.58
N PRO A 87 12.77 37.76 -4.90
CA PRO A 87 13.18 38.75 -5.88
C PRO A 87 12.20 39.93 -5.93
N PHE A 88 10.90 39.70 -5.75
CA PHE A 88 9.92 40.78 -5.72
C PHE A 88 10.15 41.71 -4.51
N TYR A 89 10.31 41.14 -3.31
CA TYR A 89 10.61 41.88 -2.09
C TYR A 89 11.92 42.69 -2.20
N ASN A 90 12.96 42.10 -2.77
CA ASN A 90 14.24 42.77 -2.99
C ASN A 90 14.14 43.93 -3.99
N ASN A 91 13.29 43.83 -5.01
CA ASN A 91 13.04 44.94 -5.93
C ASN A 91 12.25 46.07 -5.25
N PHE A 92 11.21 45.74 -4.46
CA PHE A 92 10.43 46.75 -3.74
C PHE A 92 11.23 47.49 -2.66
N LYS A 93 12.22 46.84 -2.03
CA LYS A 93 13.08 47.49 -1.03
C LYS A 93 14.10 48.47 -1.64
N LYS A 94 14.35 48.40 -2.96
CA LYS A 94 15.33 49.25 -3.67
C LYS A 94 14.75 50.54 -4.25
N VAL A 95 13.42 50.70 -4.22
CA VAL A 95 12.70 51.93 -4.60
C VAL A 95 12.40 52.73 -3.34
#